data_AF-A0A522FYA5-F1
#
_entry.id   AF-A0A522FYA5-F1
#
_cell.length_a   1.000
_cell.length_b   1.000
_cell.length_c   1.000
_cell.angle_alpha   90.00
_cell.angle_beta   90.00
_cell.angle_gamma   90.00
#
_symmetry.space_group_name_H-M   'P 1'
#
loop_
_entity.id
_entity.type
_entity.pdbx_description
1 polymer ?
#
loop_
_entity_poly.entity_id
_entity_poly.type
_entity_poly.pdbx_seq_one_letter_code
_entity_poly.pdbx_strand_id
1 'polypeptide(L)'
;MKIFEYLDRISMMHKLVSRQRTGTPEEFAKQLGVSRTSLYELIDEMRSRGAPISYSKSTKTFFYRQPYDIAVTCLLRPLTYNEEKENSGGIKLFSKVLFFRTLLSDLSMVSLPC
;
A
#
# COMPACT_ATOMS: atom_id res chain seq x y z
N MET A 1 14.33 5.51 -7.41
CA MET A 1 13.99 4.11 -7.07
C MET A 1 13.33 3.45 -8.27
N LYS A 2 13.48 2.14 -8.44
CA LYS A 2 12.69 1.38 -9.43
C LYS A 2 11.26 1.17 -8.91
N ILE A 3 10.28 1.13 -9.81
CA ILE A 3 8.86 1.04 -9.43
C ILE A 3 8.53 -0.22 -8.63
N PHE A 4 8.97 -1.40 -9.08
CA PHE A 4 8.66 -2.67 -8.42
C PHE A 4 9.24 -2.73 -7.00
N GLU A 5 10.51 -2.33 -6.83
CA GLU A 5 11.13 -2.24 -5.51
C GLU A 5 10.37 -1.29 -4.57
N TYR A 6 9.76 -0.24 -5.11
CA TYR A 6 8.96 0.69 -4.33
C TYR A 6 7.66 0.05 -3.82
N LEU A 7 6.95 -0.67 -4.70
CA LEU A 7 5.73 -1.41 -4.34
C LEU A 7 6.01 -2.49 -3.29
N ASP A 8 7.12 -3.22 -3.43
CA ASP A 8 7.55 -4.23 -2.47
C ASP A 8 7.86 -3.61 -1.10
N ARG A 9 8.53 -2.45 -1.07
CA ARG A 9 8.81 -1.71 0.16
C ARG A 9 7.55 -1.24 0.86
N ILE A 10 6.55 -0.74 0.13
CA ILE A 10 5.25 -0.35 0.72
C ILE A 10 4.59 -1.57 1.37
N SER A 11 4.56 -2.70 0.66
CA SER A 11 3.98 -3.95 1.16
C SER A 11 4.70 -4.45 2.42
N MET A 12 6.04 -4.40 2.42
CA MET A 12 6.86 -4.78 3.57
C MET A 12 6.69 -3.83 4.75
N MET A 13 6.67 -2.52 4.51
CA MET A 13 6.39 -1.50 5.52
C MET A 13 5.04 -1.78 6.18
N HIS A 14 3.98 -1.96 5.39
CA HIS A 14 2.65 -2.22 5.89
C HIS A 14 2.62 -3.47 6.79
N LYS A 15 3.23 -4.58 6.35
CA LYS A 15 3.34 -5.82 7.13
C LYS A 15 4.06 -5.63 8.47
N LEU A 16 5.12 -4.81 8.50
CA LEU A 16 5.90 -4.59 9.71
C LEU A 16 5.20 -3.65 10.69
N VAL A 17 4.58 -2.57 10.18
CA VAL A 17 3.84 -1.58 11.00
C VAL A 17 2.57 -2.21 11.57
N SER A 18 1.81 -2.99 10.79
CA SER A 18 0.60 -3.66 11.27
C SER A 18 0.89 -4.66 12.40
N ARG A 19 2.08 -5.29 12.37
CA ARG A 19 2.55 -6.22 13.40
C ARG A 19 3.33 -5.55 14.52
N GLN A 20 3.59 -4.24 14.44
CA GLN A 20 4.44 -3.50 15.38
C GLN A 20 5.83 -4.14 15.56
N ARG A 21 6.44 -4.59 14.45
CA ARG A 21 7.75 -5.26 14.41
C ARG A 21 8.81 -4.48 13.62
N THR A 22 8.71 -3.16 13.63
CA THR A 22 9.63 -2.29 12.89
C THR A 22 10.96 -2.08 13.59
N GLY A 23 11.00 -2.21 14.92
CA GLY A 23 12.12 -1.72 15.72
C GLY A 23 12.27 -0.19 15.66
N THR A 24 13.46 0.26 16.02
CA THR A 24 13.90 1.67 15.90
C THR A 24 13.88 2.15 14.45
N PRO A 25 13.87 3.46 14.18
CA PRO A 25 13.88 3.95 12.80
C PRO A 25 15.10 3.49 11.99
N GLU A 26 16.27 3.33 12.62
CA GLU A 26 17.47 2.74 12.02
C GLU A 26 17.23 1.28 11.58
N GLU A 27 16.72 0.45 12.48
CA GLU A 27 16.42 -0.95 12.20
C GLU A 27 15.36 -1.08 11.11
N PHE A 28 14.33 -0.24 11.16
CA PHE A 28 13.27 -0.24 10.17
C PHE A 28 13.77 0.15 8.78
N ALA A 29 14.60 1.21 8.69
CA ALA A 29 15.22 1.62 7.44
C ALA A 29 16.10 0.50 6.86
N LYS A 30 16.88 -0.18 7.72
CA LYS A 30 17.69 -1.34 7.34
C LYS A 30 16.82 -2.50 6.83
N GLN A 31 15.71 -2.80 7.49
CA GLN A 31 14.76 -3.84 7.06
C GLN A 31 14.12 -3.54 5.70
N LEU A 32 13.87 -2.26 5.38
CA LEU A 32 13.35 -1.82 4.09
C LEU A 32 14.44 -1.61 3.02
N GLY A 33 15.72 -1.75 3.38
CA GLY A 33 16.85 -1.50 2.50
C GLY A 33 16.90 -0.07 1.98
N VAL A 34 16.65 0.91 2.85
CA VAL A 34 16.67 2.35 2.55
C VAL A 34 17.46 3.14 3.59
N SER A 35 17.78 4.39 3.26
CA SER A 35 18.34 5.32 4.25
C SER A 35 17.30 5.72 5.29
N ARG A 36 17.73 6.22 6.45
CA ARG A 36 16.82 6.75 7.47
C ARG A 36 15.97 7.91 6.92
N THR A 37 16.54 8.79 6.09
CA THR A 37 15.79 9.89 5.46
C THR A 37 14.69 9.35 4.55
N SER A 38 15.02 8.40 3.67
CA SER A 38 14.06 7.80 2.75
C SER A 38 12.97 6.98 3.45
N LEU A 39 13.26 6.42 4.63
CA LEU A 39 12.22 5.84 5.49
C LEU A 39 11.19 6.90 5.89
N TYR A 40 11.62 8.09 6.33
CA TYR A 40 10.69 9.15 6.73
C TYR A 40 9.94 9.72 5.53
N GLU A 41 10.58 9.86 4.37
CA GLU A 41 9.89 10.23 3.12
C GLU A 41 8.77 9.25 2.79
N LEU A 42 9.04 7.94 2.88
CA LEU A 42 8.05 6.89 2.66
C LEU A 42 6.91 6.96 3.70
N ILE A 43 7.23 7.16 4.98
CA ILE A 43 6.22 7.31 6.04
C ILE A 43 5.35 8.54 5.79
N ASP A 44 5.95 9.67 5.44
CA ASP A 44 5.22 10.92 5.19
C ASP A 44 4.37 10.82 3.93
N GLU A 45 4.83 10.11 2.89
CA GLU A 45 3.98 9.78 1.74
C GLU A 45 2.77 8.97 2.19
N MET A 46 2.95 7.91 2.98
CA MET A 46 1.82 7.11 3.48
C MET A 46 0.87 7.94 4.36
N ARG A 47 1.40 8.84 5.19
CA ARG A 47 0.58 9.78 5.99
C ARG A 47 -0.22 10.73 5.12
N SER A 48 0.36 11.26 4.06
CA SER A 48 -0.35 12.14 3.11
C SER A 48 -1.50 11.42 2.39
N ARG A 49 -1.42 10.08 2.27
CA ARG A 49 -2.47 9.20 1.76
C ARG A 49 -3.49 8.77 2.82
N GLY A 50 -3.37 9.25 4.06
CA GLY A 50 -4.30 8.99 5.16
C GLY A 50 -3.88 7.90 6.14
N ALA A 51 -2.70 7.28 5.97
CA ALA A 51 -2.24 6.25 6.89
C ALA A 51 -1.86 6.85 8.27
N PRO A 52 -2.51 6.44 9.37
CA PRO A 52 -2.30 7.05 10.68
C PRO A 52 -1.05 6.50 11.41
N ILE A 53 0.12 6.54 10.76
CA ILE A 53 1.37 5.97 11.26
C ILE A 53 2.02 6.87 12.32
N SER A 54 2.26 6.33 13.50
CA SER A 54 2.99 6.98 14.59
C SER A 54 4.15 6.11 15.09
N TYR A 55 5.15 6.73 15.73
CA TYR A 55 6.26 6.02 16.37
C TYR A 55 6.13 6.08 17.89
N SER A 56 6.24 4.93 18.54
CA SER A 56 6.32 4.83 19.99
C SER A 56 7.78 4.69 20.43
N LYS A 57 8.27 5.64 21.23
CA LYS A 57 9.63 5.59 21.78
C LYS A 57 9.77 4.51 22.86
N SER A 58 8.71 4.22 23.61
CA SER A 58 8.73 3.24 24.71
C SER A 58 8.79 1.81 24.20
N THR A 59 7.98 1.48 23.20
CA THR A 59 7.95 0.14 22.57
C THR A 59 8.89 0.03 21.37
N LYS A 60 9.56 1.12 20.99
CA LYS A 60 10.52 1.21 19.88
C LYS A 60 9.95 0.62 18.60
N THR A 61 8.76 1.08 18.19
CA THR A 61 8.13 0.61 16.95
C THR A 61 7.15 1.62 16.37
N PHE A 62 6.99 1.58 15.05
CA PHE A 62 5.92 2.24 14.35
C PHE A 62 4.64 1.41 14.39
N PHE A 63 3.51 2.08 14.53
CA PHE A 63 2.19 1.48 14.63
C PHE A 63 1.13 2.36 13.97
N TYR A 64 -0.01 1.77 13.64
CA TYR A 64 -1.19 2.51 13.20
C TYR A 64 -2.02 2.96 14.42
N ARG A 65 -2.36 4.25 14.50
CA ARG A 65 -3.21 4.79 15.59
C ARG A 65 -4.67 4.36 15.48
N GLN A 66 -5.12 3.99 14.29
CA GLN A 66 -6.43 3.42 14.01
C GLN A 66 -6.27 2.23 13.05
N PRO A 67 -7.19 1.26 13.01
CA PRO A 67 -7.17 0.19 12.02
C PRO A 67 -7.01 0.77 10.61
N TYR A 68 -6.00 0.27 9.89
CA TYR A 68 -5.65 0.77 8.57
C TYR A 68 -5.02 -0.36 7.76
N ASP A 69 -5.41 -0.47 6.50
CA ASP A 69 -4.94 -1.51 5.59
C ASP A 69 -4.38 -0.88 4.30
N ILE A 70 -3.32 -1.48 3.75
CA ILE A 70 -2.67 -1.02 2.52
C ILE A 70 -2.59 -2.20 1.56
N ALA A 71 -3.40 -2.14 0.50
CA ALA A 71 -3.34 -3.07 -0.60
C ALA A 71 -2.65 -2.43 -1.82
N VAL A 72 -1.55 -3.03 -2.26
CA VAL A 72 -0.83 -2.63 -3.48
C VAL A 72 -0.98 -3.76 -4.50
N THR A 73 -1.65 -3.48 -5.63
CA THR A 73 -1.87 -4.46 -6.70
C THR A 73 -1.31 -3.92 -8.01
N CYS A 74 -0.41 -4.69 -8.64
CA CYS A 74 0.11 -4.41 -9.97
C CYS A 74 -0.13 -5.63 -10.85
N LEU A 75 -0.93 -5.48 -11.91
CA LEU A 75 -1.26 -6.55 -12.84
C LEU A 75 -0.57 -6.30 -14.18
N LEU A 76 0.41 -7.14 -14.52
CA LEU A 76 1.02 -7.16 -15.84
C LEU A 76 0.50 -8.39 -16.59
N ARG A 77 -0.19 -8.15 -17.70
CA ARG A 77 -0.64 -9.20 -18.61
C ARG A 77 -0.62 -8.71 -20.05
N PRO A 78 -0.43 -9.60 -21.04
CA PRO A 78 -0.66 -9.24 -22.43
C PRO A 78 -2.12 -8.81 -22.61
N LEU A 79 -2.32 -7.82 -23.48
CA LEU A 79 -3.65 -7.45 -23.95
C LEU A 79 -4.11 -8.47 -24.98
N THR A 80 -5.40 -8.78 -24.99
CA THR A 80 -6.00 -9.60 -26.04
C THR A 80 -6.36 -8.73 -27.24
N TYR A 81 -6.40 -9.31 -28.45
CA TYR A 81 -6.76 -8.60 -29.69
C TYR A 81 -8.08 -7.81 -29.60
N ASN A 82 -9.07 -8.36 -28.87
CA ASN A 82 -10.35 -7.70 -28.64
C ASN A 82 -10.22 -6.47 -27.72
N GLU A 83 -9.33 -6.52 -26.72
CA GLU A 83 -9.07 -5.39 -25.81
C GLU A 83 -8.25 -4.28 -26.48
N GLU A 84 -7.36 -4.62 -27.42
CA GLU A 84 -6.60 -3.64 -28.20
C GLU A 84 -7.52 -2.75 -29.06
N LYS A 85 -8.50 -3.36 -29.73
CA LYS A 85 -9.47 -2.62 -30.57
C LYS A 85 -10.44 -1.75 -29.76
N GLU A 86 -10.80 -2.20 -28.56
CA GLU A 86 -11.69 -1.44 -27.68
C GLU A 86 -10.99 -0.34 -26.88
N ASN A 87 -9.66 -0.27 -26.94
CA ASN A 87 -8.88 0.81 -26.32
C ASN A 87 -8.80 2.03 -27.24
N SER A 88 -9.96 2.53 -27.69
CA SER A 88 -10.05 3.83 -28.35
C SER A 88 -9.84 4.95 -27.31
N GLY A 89 -8.58 5.33 -27.14
CA GLY A 89 -7.98 6.61 -26.70
C GLY A 89 -8.64 7.61 -25.73
N GLY A 90 -9.80 7.36 -25.10
CA GLY A 90 -10.39 8.40 -24.24
C GLY A 90 -11.53 8.03 -23.31
N ILE A 91 -12.41 7.07 -23.66
CA ILE A 91 -13.70 6.94 -22.94
C ILE A 91 -13.66 5.89 -21.81
N LYS A 92 -12.97 4.75 -22.00
CA LYS A 92 -12.99 3.64 -21.03
C LYS A 92 -12.00 3.77 -19.85
N LEU A 93 -11.00 4.65 -19.93
CA LEU A 93 -10.04 4.87 -18.83
C LEU A 93 -10.73 5.46 -17.59
N PHE A 94 -11.66 6.40 -17.79
CA PHE A 94 -12.42 7.04 -16.72
C PHE A 94 -13.28 6.03 -15.94
N SER A 95 -13.91 5.08 -16.65
CA SER A 95 -14.76 4.06 -16.01
C SER A 95 -13.98 3.10 -15.11
N LYS A 96 -12.73 2.74 -15.48
CA LYS A 96 -11.87 1.89 -14.63
C LYS A 96 -11.33 2.63 -13.40
N VAL A 97 -10.98 3.91 -13.54
CA VAL A 97 -10.50 4.74 -12.42
C VAL A 97 -11.62 5.00 -11.41
N LEU A 98 -12.86 5.17 -11.87
CA LEU A 98 -14.02 5.36 -11.00
C LEU A 98 -14.31 4.11 -10.14
N PHE A 99 -14.12 2.90 -10.67
CA PHE A 99 -14.38 1.66 -9.93
C PHE A 99 -13.44 1.42 -8.74
N PHE A 100 -12.20 1.92 -8.79
CA PHE A 100 -11.24 1.77 -7.68
C PHE A 100 -11.58 2.60 -6.45
N ARG A 101 -12.45 3.62 -6.56
CA ARG A 101 -12.91 4.40 -5.39
C ARG A 101 -14.08 3.77 -4.64
N THR A 102 -14.77 2.79 -5.23
CA THR A 102 -16.07 2.33 -4.71
C THR A 102 -16.05 0.93 -4.10
N LEU A 103 -15.08 0.06 -4.42
CA LEU A 103 -15.04 -1.31 -3.89
C LEU A 103 -14.21 -1.44 -2.61
N LEU A 104 -14.63 -0.76 -1.52
CA LEU A 104 -14.19 -1.11 -0.16
C LEU A 104 -15.36 -1.52 0.76
N SER A 105 -16.59 -1.60 0.26
CA SER A 105 -17.76 -1.99 1.05
C SER A 105 -18.16 -3.46 0.95
N ASP A 106 -17.63 -4.24 -0.02
CA ASP A 106 -18.10 -5.61 -0.25
C ASP A 106 -17.27 -6.73 0.40
N LEU A 107 -16.35 -6.40 1.31
CA LEU A 107 -15.60 -7.41 2.09
C LEU A 107 -16.09 -7.58 3.54
N SER A 108 -17.19 -6.93 3.96
CA SER A 108 -17.80 -7.16 5.28
C SER A 108 -18.95 -8.18 5.29
N MET A 109 -19.15 -8.97 4.23
CA MET A 109 -20.13 -10.05 4.21
C MET A 109 -19.52 -11.36 3.73
N VAL A 110 -18.60 -11.91 4.51
CA VAL A 110 -18.52 -13.37 4.65
C VAL A 110 -18.81 -13.67 6.12
N SER A 111 -20.10 -13.77 6.43
CA SER A 111 -20.58 -14.46 7.61
C SER A 111 -19.95 -15.86 7.65
N LEU A 112 -19.30 -16.17 8.77
CA LEU A 112 -18.91 -17.52 9.18
C LEU A 112 -20.09 -18.49 8.97
N PRO A 113 -19.89 -19.66 8.35
CA PRO A 113 -20.77 -20.79 8.59
C PRO A 113 -20.31 -21.52 9.85
N CYS A 114 -21.20 -21.54 10.85
CA CYS A 114 -21.29 -22.38 12.05
C CYS A 114 -20.08 -22.45 13.01
#